data_AF-A0A429K1R1-F1
#
_entry.id   AF-A0A429K1R1-F1
#
_cell.length_a   1.000
_cell.length_b   1.000
_cell.length_c   1.000
_cell.angle_alpha   90.00
_cell.angle_beta   90.00
_cell.angle_gamma   90.00
#
_symmetry.space_group_name_H-M   'P 1'
#
loop_
_entity.id
_entity.type
_entity.pdbx_description
1 polymer ?
#
loop_
_entity_poly.entity_id
_entity_poly.type
_entity_poly.pdbx_seq_one_letter_code
_entity_poly.pdbx_strand_id
1 'polypeptide(L)'
;MSVLTINEAKSHQKIDDDDDSEIQRKLESAELMAARFMGRYFYASDADKIAGYEEVASILNEAKTKAAQLEACANNTSEQEERDFYLEQAKQIRRESRTEAAMRINGILINPLIRAGVLLTFGYLYETREATNELPISAENTLFPFRITLGV
;
A
#
# COMPACT_ATOMS: atom_id res chain seq x y z
N MET A 1 -3.05 3.79 10.12
CA MET A 1 -4.35 3.84 10.81
C MET A 1 -5.36 3.29 9.82
N SER A 2 -6.05 2.21 10.18
CA SER A 2 -7.01 1.56 9.30
C SER A 2 -8.16 2.51 8.96
N VAL A 3 -8.60 2.53 7.70
CA VAL A 3 -9.72 3.36 7.24
C VAL A 3 -11.05 2.72 7.64
N LEU A 4 -11.12 1.39 7.61
CA LEU A 4 -12.22 0.61 8.14
C LEU A 4 -11.98 0.29 9.62
N THR A 5 -13.08 0.16 10.37
CA THR A 5 -13.03 -0.19 11.79
C THR A 5 -12.98 -1.71 12.01
N ILE A 6 -12.41 -2.14 13.14
CA ILE A 6 -12.42 -3.55 13.56
C ILE A 6 -13.86 -4.07 13.64
N ASN A 7 -14.81 -3.26 14.11
CA ASN A 7 -16.22 -3.64 14.23
C ASN A 7 -16.84 -3.96 12.86
N GLU A 8 -16.51 -3.21 11.81
CA GLU A 8 -16.95 -3.52 10.45
C GLU A 8 -16.37 -4.86 9.97
N ALA A 9 -15.09 -5.12 10.24
CA ALA A 9 -14.43 -6.37 9.89
C ALA A 9 -15.04 -7.57 10.64
N LYS A 10 -15.26 -7.45 11.96
CA LYS A 10 -15.94 -8.46 12.79
C LYS A 10 -17.35 -8.73 12.30
N SER A 11 -18.12 -7.68 12.03
CA SER A 11 -19.49 -7.82 11.52
C SER A 11 -19.53 -8.53 10.17
N HIS A 12 -18.59 -8.25 9.27
CA HIS A 12 -18.50 -8.88 7.96
C HIS A 12 -18.25 -10.39 8.05
N GLN A 13 -17.34 -10.82 8.93
CA GLN A 13 -16.95 -12.22 9.11
C GLN A 13 -17.74 -12.95 10.22
N LYS A 14 -18.66 -12.26 10.90
CA LYS A 14 -19.40 -12.76 12.06
C LYS A 14 -18.47 -13.31 13.14
N ILE A 15 -17.41 -12.56 13.43
CA ILE A 15 -16.41 -12.91 14.43
C ILE A 15 -16.88 -12.42 15.79
N ASP A 16 -17.11 -13.36 16.70
CA ASP A 16 -17.41 -13.09 18.12
C ASP A 16 -16.16 -13.13 19.01
N ASP A 17 -14.98 -13.36 18.42
CA ASP A 17 -13.69 -13.49 19.10
C ASP A 17 -13.13 -12.14 19.59
N ASP A 18 -12.30 -12.19 20.63
CA ASP A 18 -11.69 -11.06 21.32
C ASP A 18 -10.25 -10.76 20.85
N ASP A 19 -9.66 -11.55 19.94
CA ASP A 19 -8.34 -11.23 19.37
C ASP A 19 -8.40 -10.11 18.31
N ASP A 20 -8.63 -8.90 18.80
CA ASP A 20 -8.61 -7.67 18.00
C ASP A 20 -7.26 -7.44 17.30
N SER A 21 -6.17 -8.02 17.81
CA SER A 21 -4.82 -7.79 17.29
C SER A 21 -4.57 -8.54 15.99
N GLU A 22 -5.05 -9.79 15.87
CA GLU A 22 -4.98 -10.54 14.62
C GLU A 22 -5.91 -9.92 13.56
N ILE A 23 -7.13 -9.57 13.97
CA ILE A 23 -8.14 -8.96 13.10
C ILE A 23 -7.62 -7.64 12.53
N GLN A 24 -7.04 -6.78 13.37
CA GLN A 24 -6.47 -5.51 12.95
C GLN A 24 -5.34 -5.70 11.92
N ARG A 25 -4.41 -6.62 12.15
CA ARG A 25 -3.30 -6.90 11.22
C ARG A 25 -3.78 -7.39 9.86
N LYS A 26 -4.79 -8.27 9.85
CA LYS A 26 -5.40 -8.75 8.60
C LYS A 26 -6.18 -7.65 7.88
N LEU A 27 -6.87 -6.79 8.61
CA LEU A 27 -7.58 -5.65 8.04
C LEU A 27 -6.62 -4.66 7.39
N GLU A 28 -5.53 -4.29 8.08
CA GLU A 28 -4.48 -3.42 7.53
C GLU A 28 -3.82 -4.03 6.28
N SER A 29 -3.61 -5.34 6.29
CA SER A 29 -3.08 -6.07 5.12
C SER A 29 -4.05 -6.02 3.94
N ALA A 30 -5.34 -6.25 4.18
CA ALA A 30 -6.39 -6.17 3.16
C ALA A 30 -6.49 -4.77 2.55
N GLU A 31 -6.42 -3.73 3.40
CA GLU A 31 -6.41 -2.34 2.94
C GLU A 31 -5.20 -2.04 2.06
N LEU A 32 -4.00 -2.49 2.47
CA LEU A 32 -2.78 -2.31 1.70
C LEU A 32 -2.83 -3.04 0.35
N MET A 33 -3.35 -4.27 0.32
CA MET A 33 -3.52 -5.03 -0.92
C MET A 33 -4.48 -4.32 -1.88
N ALA A 34 -5.62 -3.83 -1.38
CA ALA A 34 -6.58 -3.07 -2.17
C ALA A 34 -5.96 -1.77 -2.71
N ALA A 35 -5.23 -1.03 -1.87
CA ALA A 35 -4.55 0.21 -2.26
C ALA A 35 -3.52 -0.03 -3.38
N ARG A 36 -2.68 -1.06 -3.22
CA ARG A 36 -1.67 -1.45 -4.22
C ARG A 36 -2.30 -1.89 -5.53
N PHE A 37 -3.36 -2.68 -5.47
CA PHE A 37 -4.08 -3.10 -6.67
C PHE A 37 -4.69 -1.92 -7.43
N MET A 38 -5.34 -0.99 -6.71
CA MET A 38 -5.87 0.22 -7.32
C MET A 38 -4.77 1.20 -7.78
N GLY A 39 -3.56 1.09 -7.25
CA GLY A 39 -2.52 2.10 -7.42
C GLY A 39 -2.86 3.43 -6.75
N ARG A 40 -3.66 3.41 -5.68
CA ARG A 40 -4.12 4.60 -4.96
C ARG A 40 -4.22 4.33 -3.47
N TYR A 41 -3.91 5.32 -2.65
CA TYR A 41 -4.39 5.34 -1.27
C TYR A 41 -5.84 5.78 -1.22
N PHE A 42 -6.57 5.30 -0.22
CA PHE A 42 -7.92 5.73 0.07
C PHE A 42 -8.02 6.23 1.51
N TYR A 43 -8.95 7.15 1.74
CA TYR A 43 -9.02 7.96 2.97
C TYR A 43 -10.45 8.05 3.50
N ALA A 44 -10.60 8.18 4.83
CA ALA A 44 -11.91 8.30 5.47
C ALA A 44 -12.54 9.68 5.22
N SER A 45 -11.73 10.73 5.17
CA SER A 45 -12.16 12.12 4.98
C SER A 45 -11.24 12.90 4.04
N ASP A 46 -11.71 14.06 3.56
CA ASP A 46 -10.87 14.97 2.78
C ASP A 46 -9.67 15.51 3.58
N ALA A 47 -9.83 15.68 4.90
CA ALA A 47 -8.74 16.10 5.77
C ALA A 47 -7.61 15.06 5.79
N ASP A 48 -7.95 13.76 5.90
CA ASP A 48 -6.95 12.68 5.86
C ASP A 48 -6.27 12.59 4.50
N LYS A 49 -7.04 12.82 3.42
CA LYS A 49 -6.50 12.85 2.05
C LYS A 49 -5.51 14.00 1.88
N ILE A 50 -5.81 15.20 2.39
CA ILE A 50 -4.90 16.34 2.35
C ILE A 50 -3.64 16.05 3.17
N ALA A 51 -3.78 15.49 4.37
CA ALA A 51 -2.63 15.10 5.18
C ALA A 51 -1.72 14.10 4.44
N GLY A 52 -2.32 13.09 3.79
CA GLY A 52 -1.58 12.15 2.95
C GLY A 52 -0.88 12.81 1.75
N TYR A 53 -1.49 13.83 1.15
CA TYR A 53 -0.85 14.61 0.08
C TYR A 53 0.36 15.43 0.60
N GLU A 54 0.24 16.03 1.78
CA GLU A 54 1.31 16.84 2.37
C GLU A 54 2.57 16.00 2.71
N GLU A 55 2.41 14.71 3.02
CA GLU A 55 3.53 13.78 3.23
C GLU A 55 4.39 13.53 1.99
N VAL A 56 3.85 13.75 0.78
CA VAL A 56 4.52 13.44 -0.49
C VAL A 56 5.89 14.12 -0.58
N ALA A 57 5.99 15.38 -0.16
CA ALA A 57 7.24 16.12 -0.18
C ALA A 57 8.29 15.48 0.76
N SER A 58 7.87 15.02 1.94
CA SER A 58 8.77 14.33 2.89
C SER A 58 9.30 13.03 2.29
N ILE A 59 8.40 12.20 1.74
CA ILE A 59 8.74 10.90 1.13
C ILE A 59 9.78 11.07 0.02
N LEU A 60 9.59 12.05 -0.87
CA LEU A 60 10.51 12.29 -1.98
C LEU A 60 11.86 12.84 -1.50
N ASN A 61 11.89 13.68 -0.47
CA ASN A 61 13.12 14.21 0.10
C ASN A 61 13.92 13.15 0.86
N GLU A 62 13.25 12.29 1.63
CA GLU A 62 13.87 11.15 2.31
C GLU A 62 14.46 10.16 1.30
N ALA A 63 13.71 9.83 0.24
CA ALA A 63 14.19 8.95 -0.82
C ALA A 63 15.37 9.57 -1.58
N LYS A 64 15.34 10.88 -1.86
CA LYS A 64 16.47 11.60 -2.46
C LYS A 64 17.71 11.50 -1.59
N THR A 65 17.57 11.65 -0.28
CA THR A 65 18.68 11.58 0.67
C THR A 65 19.28 10.17 0.72
N LYS A 66 18.44 9.14 0.85
CA LYS A 66 18.87 7.73 0.85
C LYS A 66 19.55 7.34 -0.47
N ALA A 67 19.00 7.76 -1.61
CA ALA A 67 19.61 7.49 -2.91
C ALA A 67 20.97 8.18 -3.08
N ALA A 68 21.12 9.42 -2.60
CA ALA A 68 22.41 10.12 -2.62
C ALA A 68 23.45 9.45 -1.72
N GLN A 69 23.04 8.90 -0.57
CA GLN A 69 23.92 8.11 0.30
C GLN A 69 24.43 6.84 -0.40
N LEU A 70 23.55 6.11 -1.10
CA LEU A 70 23.93 4.92 -1.86
C LEU A 70 24.86 5.26 -3.03
N GLU A 71 24.63 6.37 -3.73
CA GLU A 71 25.53 6.86 -4.79
C GLU A 71 26.90 7.25 -4.23
N ALA A 72 26.96 7.83 -3.04
CA ALA A 72 28.22 8.10 -2.36
C ALA A 72 28.95 6.79 -1.97
N CYS A 73 28.24 5.78 -1.49
CA CYS A 73 28.80 4.44 -1.25
C CYS A 73 29.37 3.84 -2.54
N ALA A 74 28.62 3.91 -3.66
CA ALA A 74 29.08 3.43 -4.96
C ALA A 74 30.37 4.13 -5.42
N ASN A 75 30.51 5.44 -5.21
CA ASN A 75 31.72 6.17 -5.60
C ASN A 75 32.95 5.83 -4.75
N ASN A 76 32.75 5.36 -3.51
CA ASN A 76 33.84 5.04 -2.59
C ASN A 76 34.32 3.58 -2.70
N THR A 77 33.66 2.75 -3.51
CA THR A 77 33.97 1.33 -3.65
C THR A 77 34.79 1.03 -4.91
N SER A 78 35.90 0.30 -4.73
CA SER A 78 36.78 -0.13 -5.82
C SER A 78 36.26 -1.33 -6.61
N GLU A 79 35.43 -2.17 -5.98
CA GLU A 79 34.87 -3.38 -6.59
C GLU A 79 33.66 -3.06 -7.49
N GLN A 80 33.67 -3.55 -8.73
CA GLN A 80 32.65 -3.17 -9.71
C GLN A 80 31.25 -3.71 -9.38
N GLU A 81 31.17 -4.95 -8.92
CA GLU A 81 29.88 -5.59 -8.58
C GLU A 81 29.17 -4.85 -7.44
N GLU A 82 29.91 -4.45 -6.41
CA GLU A 82 29.36 -3.66 -5.30
C GLU A 82 28.91 -2.26 -5.75
N ARG A 83 29.66 -1.61 -6.65
CA ARG A 83 29.21 -0.32 -7.23
C ARG A 83 27.88 -0.46 -7.95
N ASP A 84 27.76 -1.48 -8.80
CA ASP A 84 26.55 -1.72 -9.56
C ASP A 84 25.36 -2.04 -8.64
N PHE A 85 25.59 -2.83 -7.58
CA PHE A 85 24.59 -3.11 -6.55
C PHE A 85 24.07 -1.82 -5.88
N TYR A 86 24.95 -0.94 -5.42
CA TYR A 86 24.53 0.33 -4.79
C TYR A 86 23.75 1.24 -5.75
N LEU A 87 24.14 1.30 -7.02
CA LEU A 87 23.43 2.08 -8.04
C LEU A 87 22.04 1.51 -8.34
N GLU A 88 21.89 0.19 -8.43
CA GLU A 88 20.58 -0.45 -8.61
C GLU A 88 19.67 -0.21 -7.40
N GLN A 89 20.18 -0.33 -6.18
CA GLN A 89 19.42 0.01 -4.97
C GLN A 89 18.96 1.48 -4.97
N ALA A 90 19.82 2.41 -5.42
CA ALA A 90 19.46 3.83 -5.53
C ALA A 90 18.34 4.07 -6.57
N LYS A 91 18.36 3.35 -7.69
CA LYS A 91 17.27 3.39 -8.69
C LYS A 91 15.98 2.81 -8.13
N GLN A 92 16.05 1.69 -7.42
CA GLN A 92 14.89 1.04 -6.80
C GLN A 92 14.19 1.96 -5.80
N ILE A 93 14.92 2.56 -4.86
CA ILE A 93 14.36 3.50 -3.87
C ILE A 93 13.64 4.68 -4.54
N ARG A 94 14.22 5.21 -5.62
CA ARG A 94 13.58 6.30 -6.40
C ARG A 94 12.29 5.84 -7.08
N ARG A 95 12.28 4.63 -7.63
CA ARG A 95 11.10 4.06 -8.29
C ARG A 95 9.97 3.81 -7.29
N GLU A 96 10.29 3.18 -6.17
CA GLU A 96 9.34 2.88 -5.11
C GLU A 96 8.77 4.15 -4.50
N SER A 97 9.61 5.12 -4.14
CA SER A 97 9.14 6.40 -3.58
C SER A 97 8.28 7.22 -4.54
N ARG A 98 8.56 7.18 -5.85
CA ARG A 98 7.68 7.78 -6.87
C ARG A 98 6.34 7.08 -6.98
N THR A 99 6.33 5.76 -6.88
CA THR A 99 5.09 4.96 -6.89
C THR A 99 4.25 5.30 -5.67
N GLU A 100 4.87 5.29 -4.50
CA GLU A 100 4.25 5.65 -3.21
C GLU A 100 3.69 7.08 -3.21
N ALA A 101 4.46 8.04 -3.74
CA ALA A 101 4.03 9.41 -3.93
C ALA A 101 2.85 9.52 -4.90
N ALA A 102 2.90 8.81 -6.04
CA ALA A 102 1.83 8.80 -7.02
C ALA A 102 0.53 8.23 -6.44
N MET A 103 0.60 7.20 -5.59
CA MET A 103 -0.57 6.64 -4.91
C MET A 103 -1.23 7.65 -3.96
N ARG A 104 -0.44 8.45 -3.25
CA ARG A 104 -0.93 9.53 -2.36
C ARG A 104 -1.50 10.72 -3.13
N ILE A 105 -0.81 11.17 -4.18
CA ILE A 105 -1.28 12.24 -5.07
C ILE A 105 -2.63 11.88 -5.69
N ASN A 106 -2.77 10.63 -6.12
CA ASN A 106 -4.01 10.10 -6.70
C ASN A 106 -4.97 9.55 -5.64
N GLY A 107 -4.87 10.00 -4.39
CA GLY A 107 -5.71 9.57 -3.29
C GLY A 107 -7.21 9.75 -3.56
N ILE A 108 -8.03 8.81 -3.10
CA ILE A 108 -9.48 8.84 -3.24
C ILE A 108 -10.18 8.75 -1.87
N LEU A 109 -11.39 9.31 -1.76
CA LEU A 109 -12.22 9.05 -0.59
C LEU A 109 -12.80 7.64 -0.66
N ILE A 110 -12.87 6.99 0.48
CA ILE A 110 -13.46 5.67 0.57
C ILE A 110 -14.96 5.73 0.21
N ASN A 111 -15.40 4.82 -0.65
CA ASN A 111 -16.80 4.67 -1.04
C ASN A 111 -17.30 3.25 -0.74
N PRO A 112 -18.61 2.97 -0.87
CA PRO A 112 -19.15 1.65 -0.56
C PRO A 112 -18.54 0.49 -1.34
N LEU A 113 -18.14 0.70 -2.61
CA LEU A 113 -17.49 -0.34 -3.41
C LEU A 113 -16.07 -0.62 -2.92
N ILE A 114 -15.29 0.42 -2.60
CA ILE A 114 -13.94 0.25 -2.03
C ILE A 114 -14.04 -0.47 -0.68
N ARG A 115 -14.98 -0.09 0.20
CA ARG A 115 -15.25 -0.81 1.46
C ARG A 115 -15.53 -2.29 1.22
N ALA A 116 -16.43 -2.60 0.28
CA ALA A 116 -16.77 -3.98 -0.04
C ALA A 116 -15.55 -4.77 -0.55
N GLY A 117 -14.74 -4.20 -1.45
CA GLY A 117 -13.52 -4.84 -1.96
C GLY A 117 -12.48 -5.12 -0.86
N VAL A 118 -12.29 -4.19 0.07
CA VAL A 118 -11.42 -4.40 1.25
C VAL A 118 -11.97 -5.50 2.14
N LEU A 119 -13.26 -5.49 2.47
CA LEU A 119 -13.87 -6.52 3.32
C LEU A 119 -13.82 -7.92 2.70
N LEU A 120 -14.05 -8.03 1.39
CA LEU A 120 -13.89 -9.30 0.66
C LEU A 120 -12.44 -9.82 0.72
N THR A 121 -11.47 -8.92 0.60
CA THR A 121 -10.04 -9.26 0.74
C THR A 121 -9.72 -9.69 2.17
N PHE A 122 -10.23 -8.96 3.16
CA PHE A 122 -10.08 -9.29 4.57
C PHE A 122 -10.66 -10.67 4.89
N GLY A 123 -11.87 -10.96 4.40
CA GLY A 123 -12.50 -12.27 4.58
C GLY A 123 -11.65 -13.41 4.04
N TYR A 124 -11.10 -13.23 2.83
CA TYR A 124 -10.18 -14.19 2.23
C TYR A 124 -8.93 -14.43 3.10
N LEU A 125 -8.28 -13.36 3.59
CA LEU A 125 -7.12 -13.45 4.48
C LEU A 125 -7.46 -14.03 5.87
N TYR A 126 -8.72 -13.87 6.31
CA TYR A 126 -9.17 -14.41 7.59
C TYR A 126 -9.34 -15.93 7.52
N GLU A 127 -10.02 -16.42 6.48
CA GLU A 127 -10.33 -17.82 6.25
C GLU A 127 -9.10 -18.63 5.78
N THR A 128 -8.25 -18.01 4.94
CA THR A 128 -7.14 -18.70 4.28
C THR A 128 -5.81 -18.34 4.95
N ARG A 129 -5.08 -19.37 5.39
CA ARG A 129 -3.73 -19.21 5.97
C ARG A 129 -2.61 -19.28 4.94
N GLU A 130 -2.92 -19.74 3.73
CA GLU A 130 -2.02 -19.73 2.59
C GLU A 130 -2.30 -18.49 1.75
N ALA A 131 -1.42 -17.49 1.85
CA ALA A 131 -1.58 -16.26 1.10
C ALA A 131 -1.03 -16.44 -0.32
N THR A 132 -1.90 -16.41 -1.33
CA THR A 132 -1.52 -16.04 -2.68
C THR A 132 -1.28 -14.53 -2.74
N ASN A 133 -0.36 -14.07 -3.60
CA ASN A 133 -0.14 -12.64 -3.81
C ASN A 133 -1.29 -11.95 -4.60
N GLU A 134 -2.28 -12.73 -5.02
CA GLU A 134 -3.42 -12.29 -5.82
C GLU A 134 -4.64 -12.02 -4.94
N LEU A 135 -5.44 -11.02 -5.35
CA LEU A 135 -6.71 -10.70 -4.72
C LEU A 135 -7.76 -11.73 -5.13
N PRO A 136 -8.77 -12.01 -4.28
CA PRO A 136 -9.90 -12.81 -4.71
C PRO A 136 -10.63 -12.11 -5.86
N ILE A 137 -11.07 -12.87 -6.88
CA ILE A 137 -11.71 -12.34 -8.11
C ILE A 137 -12.86 -11.36 -7.80
N SER A 138 -13.64 -11.63 -6.76
CA SER A 138 -14.73 -10.76 -6.32
C SER A 138 -14.23 -9.39 -5.86
N ALA A 139 -13.10 -9.34 -5.13
CA ALA A 139 -12.48 -8.08 -4.74
C ALA A 139 -11.87 -7.37 -5.95
N GLU A 140 -11.22 -8.10 -6.86
CA GLU A 140 -10.65 -7.52 -8.08
C GLU A 140 -11.72 -6.83 -8.92
N ASN A 141 -12.82 -7.51 -9.24
CA ASN A 141 -13.92 -6.95 -10.04
C ASN A 141 -14.51 -5.69 -9.40
N THR A 142 -14.55 -5.65 -8.07
CA THR A 142 -15.09 -4.51 -7.32
C THR A 142 -14.12 -3.32 -7.32
N LEU A 143 -12.82 -3.58 -7.24
CA LEU A 143 -11.77 -2.55 -7.14
C LEU A 143 -11.26 -2.07 -8.50
N PHE A 144 -11.42 -2.89 -9.55
CA PHE A 144 -10.90 -2.61 -10.90
C PHE A 144 -11.31 -1.24 -11.46
N PRO A 145 -12.56 -0.75 -11.29
CA PRO A 145 -12.95 0.57 -11.78
C PRO A 145 -12.15 1.75 -11.21
N PHE A 146 -11.53 1.59 -10.03
CA PHE A 146 -10.75 2.64 -9.37
C PHE A 146 -9.25 2.55 -9.68
N ARG A 147 -8.84 1.49 -10.38
CA ARG A 147 -7.45 1.23 -10.70
C ARG A 147 -6.90 2.28 -11.65
N ILE A 148 -5.75 2.85 -11.30
CA ILE A 148 -4.92 3.62 -12.22
C ILE A 148 -3.71 2.81 -12.66
N THR A 149 -3.05 3.26 -13.73
CA THR A 149 -1.90 2.58 -14.34
C THR A 149 -2.25 1.24 -15.02
N LEU A 150 -3.44 1.16 -15.64
CA LEU A 150 -3.80 0.08 -16.57
C LEU A 150 -3.08 0.29 -17.92
N GLY A 151 -1.79 -0.02 -17.96
CA GLY A 151 -1.01 -0.12 -19.20
C GLY A 151 0.05 0.97 -19.42
N VAL A 152 1.28 0.48 -19.60
CA VAL A 152 2.57 1.09 -20.03
C VAL A 152 3.12 2.24 -19.20
#